data_AF-A0A1I7UIN7-F1
#
_entry.id   AF-A0A1I7UIN7-F1
#
_cell.length_a   1.000
_cell.length_b   1.000
_cell.length_c   1.000
_cell.angle_alpha   90.00
_cell.angle_beta   90.00
_cell.angle_gamma   90.00
#
_symmetry.space_group_name_H-M   'P 1'
#
loop_
_entity.id
_entity.type
_entity.pdbx_description
1 polymer ?
#
loop_
_entity_poly.entity_id
_entity_poly.type
_entity_poly.pdbx_seq_one_letter_code
_entity_poly.pdbx_strand_id
1 'polypeptide(L)'
;MANGSVIIIMGCAFAIYIITQVFYLLISFLASQRLLLYFIPTKEKQISKFLVTVYNKIVYIYIGFAIKEAIGLFLFLTHSPQESTIFMIYYTSTYIFLNGFLILSALFYIPITISVKKLVDLTSQNIKPHKYVFFQTLTILVFKSVSIPFLLMILYFNIERTDQLYFVLVFAIISDMVFVPFIVQVSYLGCNKRNVSLLIHNFKLSKFLRVLLGINQEVRPQ
;
A
#
# COMPACT_ATOMS: atom_id res chain seq x y z
N MET A 1 22.63 11.22 -23.88
CA MET A 1 21.86 11.76 -22.73
C MET A 1 20.62 10.91 -22.40
N ALA A 2 19.95 10.27 -23.36
CA ALA A 2 18.74 9.46 -23.12
C ALA A 2 18.93 8.21 -22.21
N ASN A 3 20.11 7.57 -22.25
CA ASN A 3 20.34 6.33 -21.48
C ASN A 3 20.42 6.58 -19.96
N GLY A 4 20.93 7.74 -19.54
CA GLY A 4 21.05 8.08 -18.12
C GLY A 4 19.70 8.29 -17.45
N SER A 5 18.78 9.00 -18.12
CA SER A 5 17.42 9.21 -17.61
C SER A 5 16.64 7.90 -17.48
N VAL A 6 16.81 6.97 -18.43
CA VAL A 6 16.12 5.67 -18.38
C VAL A 6 16.59 4.82 -17.19
N ILE A 7 17.91 4.78 -16.95
CA ILE A 7 18.47 4.03 -15.80
C ILE A 7 17.94 4.59 -14.47
N ILE A 8 17.89 5.92 -14.35
CA ILE A 8 17.37 6.58 -13.14
C ILE A 8 15.90 6.23 -12.93
N ILE A 9 15.06 6.33 -13.97
CA ILE A 9 13.63 5.99 -13.89
C ILE A 9 13.44 4.53 -13.46
N MET A 10 14.21 3.61 -14.03
CA MET A 10 14.12 2.19 -13.71
C MET A 10 14.54 1.89 -12.27
N GLY A 11 15.60 2.55 -11.78
CA GLY A 11 16.01 2.47 -10.37
C GLY A 11 14.95 3.01 -9.41
N CYS A 12 14.31 4.13 -9.74
CA CYS A 12 13.21 4.68 -8.95
C CYS A 12 12.00 3.75 -8.91
N ALA A 13 11.60 3.18 -10.05
CA ALA A 13 10.49 2.22 -10.11
C ALA A 13 10.75 1.00 -9.22
N PHE A 14 11.97 0.47 -9.26
CA PHE A 14 12.38 -0.65 -8.43
C PHE A 14 12.35 -0.32 -6.93
N ALA A 15 12.81 0.88 -6.54
CA ALA A 15 12.72 1.35 -5.17
C ALA A 15 11.26 1.46 -4.68
N ILE A 16 10.37 2.03 -5.51
CA ILE A 16 8.94 2.14 -5.19
C ILE A 16 8.32 0.74 -5.02
N TYR A 17 8.72 -0.21 -5.86
CA TYR A 17 8.25 -1.58 -5.75
C TYR A 17 8.61 -2.24 -4.42
N ILE A 18 9.88 -2.14 -4.01
CA ILE A 18 10.36 -2.67 -2.71
C ILE A 18 9.62 -1.97 -1.56
N ILE A 19 9.45 -0.65 -1.62
CA ILE A 19 8.70 0.12 -0.62
C ILE A 19 7.26 -0.40 -0.53
N THR A 20 6.62 -0.70 -1.65
CA THR A 20 5.25 -1.22 -1.72
C THR A 20 5.14 -2.59 -1.04
N GLN A 21 6.06 -3.51 -1.32
CA GLN A 21 6.08 -4.84 -0.69
C GLN A 21 6.27 -4.75 0.83
N VAL A 22 7.24 -3.95 1.28
CA VAL A 22 7.52 -3.74 2.71
C VAL A 22 6.33 -3.06 3.39
N PHE A 23 5.69 -2.10 2.73
CA PHE A 23 4.50 -1.42 3.23
C PHE A 23 3.35 -2.40 3.51
N TYR A 24 3.05 -3.30 2.58
CA TYR A 24 2.04 -4.34 2.79
C TYR A 24 2.39 -5.24 3.96
N LEU A 25 3.63 -5.70 4.05
CA LEU A 25 4.07 -6.54 5.15
C LEU A 25 3.89 -5.85 6.52
N LEU A 26 4.32 -4.58 6.63
CA LEU A 26 4.24 -3.81 7.88
C LEU A 26 2.79 -3.57 8.31
N ILE A 27 1.90 -3.26 7.37
CA ILE A 27 0.48 -3.06 7.68
C ILE A 27 -0.17 -4.35 8.16
N SER A 28 0.13 -5.47 7.52
CA SER A 28 -0.36 -6.78 7.97
C SER A 28 0.14 -7.12 9.37
N PHE A 29 1.42 -6.86 9.68
CA PHE A 29 1.96 -7.02 11.03
C PHE A 29 1.26 -6.12 12.05
N LEU A 30 1.04 -4.85 11.71
CA LEU A 30 0.38 -3.89 12.59
C LEU A 30 -1.09 -4.29 12.87
N ALA A 31 -1.82 -4.73 11.84
CA ALA A 31 -3.18 -5.24 11.99
C ALA A 31 -3.21 -6.53 12.86
N SER A 32 -2.29 -7.46 12.61
CA SER A 32 -2.15 -8.71 13.38
C SER A 32 -1.77 -8.45 14.84
N GLN A 33 -0.91 -7.46 15.11
CA GLN A 33 -0.57 -7.05 16.47
C GLN A 33 -1.81 -6.54 17.22
N ARG A 34 -2.60 -5.67 16.58
CA ARG A 34 -3.83 -5.12 17.20
C ARG A 34 -4.85 -6.22 17.48
N LEU A 35 -4.92 -7.24 16.62
CA LEU A 35 -5.69 -8.47 16.86
C LEU A 35 -5.21 -9.19 18.11
N LEU A 36 -3.92 -9.49 18.19
CA LEU A 36 -3.36 -10.22 19.33
C LEU A 36 -3.54 -9.45 20.65
N LEU A 37 -3.41 -8.12 20.63
CA LEU A 37 -3.68 -7.27 21.79
C LEU A 37 -5.15 -7.31 22.24
N TYR A 38 -6.09 -7.38 21.29
CA TYR A 38 -7.51 -7.45 21.60
C TYR A 38 -7.89 -8.80 22.24
N PHE A 39 -7.40 -9.92 21.70
CA PHE A 39 -7.71 -11.25 22.22
C PHE A 39 -6.88 -11.64 23.45
N ILE A 40 -5.67 -11.11 23.58
CA ILE A 40 -4.71 -11.47 24.64
C ILE A 40 -4.15 -10.19 25.29
N PRO A 41 -4.96 -9.44 26.04
CA PRO A 41 -4.50 -8.21 26.69
C PRO A 41 -3.38 -8.49 27.72
N THR A 42 -3.33 -9.69 28.28
CA THR A 42 -2.28 -10.12 29.23
C THR A 42 -0.87 -10.12 28.66
N LYS A 43 -0.70 -10.21 27.33
CA LYS A 43 0.61 -10.21 26.64
C LYS A 43 0.98 -8.87 26.01
N GLU A 44 0.29 -7.79 26.37
CA GLU A 44 0.47 -6.47 25.75
C GLU A 44 1.93 -5.99 25.70
N LYS A 45 2.66 -6.11 26.82
CA LYS A 45 4.08 -5.69 26.91
C LYS A 45 4.98 -6.48 25.98
N GLN A 46 4.73 -7.77 25.79
CA GLN A 46 5.53 -8.62 24.91
C GLN A 46 5.22 -8.32 23.43
N ILE A 47 3.93 -8.19 23.10
CA ILE A 47 3.46 -7.92 21.74
C ILE A 47 3.91 -6.52 21.27
N SER A 48 3.84 -5.50 22.14
CA SER A 48 4.35 -4.16 21.84
C SER A 48 5.87 -4.13 21.66
N LYS A 49 6.63 -4.83 22.52
CA LYS A 49 8.08 -4.96 22.40
C LYS A 49 8.50 -5.65 21.09
N PHE A 50 7.76 -6.67 20.64
CA PHE A 50 8.02 -7.34 19.37
C PHE A 50 7.89 -6.36 18.19
N LEU A 51 6.83 -5.55 18.14
CA LEU A 51 6.65 -4.60 17.04
C LEU A 51 7.73 -3.51 17.01
N VAL A 52 8.09 -2.96 18.17
CA VAL A 52 9.20 -2.00 18.27
C VAL A 52 10.51 -2.63 17.77
N THR A 53 10.73 -3.91 18.07
CA THR A 53 11.89 -4.65 17.58
C THR A 53 11.88 -4.81 16.06
N VAL A 54 10.72 -5.15 15.46
CA VAL A 54 10.55 -5.23 14.00
C VAL A 54 10.80 -3.88 13.34
N TYR A 55 10.25 -2.80 13.91
CA TYR A 55 10.42 -1.45 13.39
C TYR A 55 11.88 -0.97 13.48
N ASN A 56 12.55 -1.21 14.60
CA ASN A 56 13.97 -0.88 14.75
C ASN A 56 14.86 -1.65 13.76
N LYS A 57 14.41 -2.83 13.31
CA LYS A 57 15.10 -3.68 12.34
C LYS A 57 14.52 -3.58 10.93
N ILE A 58 13.75 -2.53 10.62
CA ILE A 58 13.11 -2.35 9.32
C ILE A 58 14.10 -2.37 8.15
N VAL A 59 15.33 -1.87 8.36
CA VAL A 59 16.40 -1.88 7.35
C VAL A 59 16.72 -3.30 6.87
N TYR A 60 16.73 -4.29 7.77
CA TYR A 60 16.97 -5.69 7.39
C TYR A 60 15.84 -6.27 6.54
N ILE A 61 14.60 -5.82 6.76
CA ILE A 61 13.44 -6.21 5.93
C ILE A 61 13.63 -5.66 4.51
N TYR A 62 13.99 -4.37 4.39
CA TYR A 62 14.30 -3.76 3.10
C TYR A 62 15.44 -4.48 2.36
N ILE A 63 16.53 -4.80 3.06
CA ILE A 63 17.65 -5.56 2.48
C ILE A 63 17.17 -6.94 2.02
N GLY A 64 16.35 -7.64 2.82
CA GLY A 64 15.79 -8.94 2.45
C GLY A 64 14.98 -8.90 1.16
N PHE A 65 14.09 -7.91 1.00
CA PHE A 65 13.34 -7.72 -0.24
C PHE A 65 14.24 -7.29 -1.41
N ALA A 66 15.25 -6.44 -1.18
CA ALA A 66 16.21 -6.08 -2.23
C ALA A 66 16.99 -7.30 -2.75
N ILE A 67 17.42 -8.20 -1.85
CA ILE A 67 18.08 -9.46 -2.23
C ILE A 67 17.11 -10.37 -2.99
N LYS A 68 15.85 -10.50 -2.53
CA LYS A 68 14.79 -11.25 -3.21
C LYS A 68 14.59 -10.77 -4.65
N GLU A 69 14.57 -9.46 -4.87
CA GLU A 69 14.44 -8.90 -6.22
C GLU A 69 15.71 -9.07 -7.06
N ALA A 70 16.91 -8.96 -6.46
CA ALA A 70 18.16 -9.25 -7.16
C ALA A 70 18.24 -10.71 -7.65
N ILE A 71 17.77 -11.66 -6.83
CA ILE A 71 17.63 -13.08 -7.22
C ILE A 71 16.63 -13.22 -8.36
N GLY A 72 15.47 -12.54 -8.27
CA GLY A 72 14.46 -12.54 -9.33
C GLY A 72 15.00 -12.05 -10.68
N LEU A 73 15.75 -10.95 -10.68
CA LEU A 73 16.42 -10.41 -11.88
C LEU A 73 17.51 -11.35 -12.41
N PHE A 74 18.30 -11.96 -11.52
CA PHE A 74 19.31 -12.94 -11.93
C PHE A 74 18.68 -14.16 -12.61
N LEU A 75 17.58 -14.68 -12.06
CA LEU A 75 16.82 -15.78 -12.68
C LEU A 75 16.28 -15.38 -14.06
N PHE A 76 15.79 -14.15 -14.21
CA PHE A 76 15.31 -13.62 -15.49
C PHE A 76 16.42 -13.53 -16.55
N LEU A 77 17.62 -13.09 -16.17
CA LEU A 77 18.74 -12.93 -17.11
C LEU A 77 19.41 -14.25 -17.52
N THR A 78 19.32 -15.29 -16.68
CA THR A 78 19.99 -16.58 -16.89
C THR A 78 19.18 -17.59 -17.67
N HIS A 79 17.85 -17.48 -17.65
CA HIS A 79 16.95 -18.48 -18.22
C HIS A 79 16.39 -18.03 -19.58
N SER A 80 16.21 -18.98 -20.50
CA SER A 80 15.68 -18.74 -21.85
C SER A 80 14.17 -18.38 -21.80
N PRO A 81 13.58 -17.76 -22.83
CA PRO A 81 12.17 -17.33 -22.83
C PRO A 81 11.14 -18.45 -22.56
N GLN A 82 11.50 -19.73 -22.77
CA GLN A 82 10.67 -20.90 -22.43
C GLN A 82 10.66 -21.26 -20.93
N GLU A 83 11.69 -20.87 -20.18
CA GLU A 83 11.83 -21.04 -18.71
C GLU A 83 11.22 -19.86 -17.92
N SER A 84 10.53 -18.94 -18.61
CA SER A 84 9.79 -17.82 -18.03
C SER A 84 8.72 -18.23 -17.00
N THR A 85 8.33 -19.50 -16.98
CA THR A 85 7.38 -20.08 -16.03
C THR A 85 7.91 -20.05 -14.59
N ILE A 86 9.20 -20.30 -14.36
CA ILE A 86 9.80 -20.28 -13.01
C ILE A 86 9.79 -18.84 -12.46
N PHE A 87 10.19 -17.87 -13.28
CA PHE A 87 10.13 -16.45 -12.96
C PHE A 87 8.70 -16.02 -12.63
N MET A 88 7.74 -16.43 -13.45
CA MET A 88 6.31 -16.19 -13.25
C MET A 88 5.81 -16.76 -11.92
N ILE A 89 6.12 -18.02 -11.61
CA ILE A 89 5.73 -18.67 -10.35
C ILE A 89 6.34 -17.94 -9.15
N TYR A 90 7.59 -17.50 -9.26
CA TYR A 90 8.28 -16.77 -8.20
C TYR A 90 7.62 -15.41 -7.87
N TYR A 91 7.31 -14.60 -8.90
CA TYR A 91 6.63 -13.32 -8.68
C TYR A 91 5.15 -13.50 -8.30
N THR A 92 4.47 -14.48 -8.88
CA THR A 92 3.06 -14.78 -8.56
C THR A 92 2.91 -15.26 -7.11
N SER A 93 3.77 -16.17 -6.66
CA SER A 93 3.72 -16.69 -5.29
C SER A 93 3.97 -15.60 -4.25
N THR A 94 4.97 -14.73 -4.48
CA THR A 94 5.22 -13.59 -3.59
C THR A 94 4.06 -12.59 -3.57
N TYR A 95 3.46 -12.32 -4.73
CA TYR A 95 2.26 -11.47 -4.82
C TYR A 95 1.08 -12.07 -4.05
N ILE A 96 0.75 -13.35 -4.28
CA ILE A 96 -0.35 -14.03 -3.60
C ILE A 96 -0.12 -14.08 -2.09
N PHE A 97 1.11 -14.40 -1.65
CA PHE A 97 1.45 -14.47 -0.24
C PHE A 97 1.24 -13.11 0.46
N LEU A 98 1.82 -12.03 -0.07
CA LEU A 98 1.69 -10.70 0.54
C LEU A 98 0.25 -10.19 0.55
N ASN A 99 -0.46 -10.35 -0.58
CA ASN A 99 -1.85 -9.89 -0.69
C ASN A 99 -2.81 -10.73 0.15
N GLY A 100 -2.65 -12.05 0.14
CA GLY A 100 -3.45 -12.96 0.96
C GLY A 100 -3.26 -12.67 2.45
N PHE A 101 -2.01 -12.49 2.88
CA PHE A 101 -1.69 -12.11 4.25
C PHE A 101 -2.32 -10.76 4.64
N LEU A 102 -2.26 -9.76 3.75
CA LEU A 102 -2.88 -8.45 3.94
C LEU A 102 -4.40 -8.51 4.09
N ILE A 103 -5.09 -9.22 3.21
CA ILE A 103 -6.56 -9.37 3.25
C ILE A 103 -6.96 -10.10 4.53
N LEU A 104 -6.26 -11.17 4.88
CA LEU A 104 -6.53 -11.94 6.10
C LEU A 104 -6.40 -11.04 7.34
N SER A 105 -5.30 -10.29 7.43
CA SER A 105 -5.10 -9.32 8.52
C SER A 105 -6.16 -8.22 8.55
N ALA A 106 -6.61 -7.72 7.39
CA ALA A 106 -7.63 -6.68 7.29
C ALA A 106 -9.04 -7.17 7.66
N LEU A 107 -9.43 -8.37 7.21
CA LEU A 107 -10.73 -8.97 7.54
C LEU A 107 -10.91 -9.13 9.05
N PHE A 108 -9.87 -9.55 9.76
CA PHE A 108 -9.92 -9.65 11.22
C PHE A 108 -9.87 -8.29 11.93
N TYR A 109 -9.35 -7.24 11.29
CA TYR A 109 -9.26 -5.90 11.86
C TYR A 109 -10.62 -5.16 11.88
N ILE A 110 -11.51 -5.47 10.93
CA ILE A 110 -12.86 -4.87 10.84
C ILE A 110 -13.70 -5.17 12.11
N PRO A 111 -13.86 -6.44 12.55
CA PRO A 111 -14.58 -6.76 13.79
C PRO A 111 -14.02 -6.04 15.01
N ILE A 112 -12.69 -5.94 15.12
CA ILE A 112 -12.01 -5.29 16.26
C ILE A 112 -12.36 -3.81 16.32
N THR A 113 -12.38 -3.12 15.17
CA THR A 113 -12.69 -1.69 15.19
C THR A 113 -14.14 -1.42 15.54
N ILE A 114 -15.06 -2.31 15.15
CA ILE A 114 -16.47 -2.24 15.56
C ILE A 114 -16.59 -2.44 17.08
N SER A 115 -15.91 -3.45 17.63
CA SER A 115 -15.92 -3.74 19.08
C SER A 115 -15.26 -2.64 19.92
N VAL A 116 -14.16 -2.04 19.43
CA VAL A 116 -13.44 -0.96 20.12
C VAL A 116 -14.22 0.35 20.05
N LYS A 117 -14.93 0.66 18.95
CA LYS A 117 -15.83 1.84 18.90
C LYS A 117 -16.89 1.79 19.99
N LYS A 118 -17.41 0.60 20.32
CA LYS A 118 -18.38 0.39 21.40
C LYS A 118 -17.81 0.67 22.81
N LEU A 119 -16.48 0.64 22.98
CA LEU A 119 -15.76 0.88 24.24
C LEU A 119 -15.12 2.28 24.32
N VAL A 120 -14.87 2.93 23.18
CA VAL A 120 -14.17 4.23 23.06
C VAL A 120 -15.06 5.44 23.36
N ASP A 121 -16.38 5.28 23.42
CA ASP A 121 -17.31 6.35 23.86
C ASP A 121 -16.98 6.91 25.27
N LEU A 122 -16.07 6.27 26.02
CA LEU A 122 -15.73 6.62 27.40
C LEU A 122 -14.38 7.33 27.63
N THR A 123 -13.41 7.36 26.70
CA THR A 123 -12.06 7.92 26.99
C THR A 123 -11.38 8.62 25.81
N SER A 124 -11.30 9.95 25.86
CA SER A 124 -11.25 10.83 24.69
C SER A 124 -9.88 11.46 24.34
N GLN A 125 -8.72 10.88 24.68
CA GLN A 125 -7.43 11.57 24.42
C GLN A 125 -6.29 10.77 23.73
N ASN A 126 -6.29 9.43 23.67
CA ASN A 126 -5.22 8.63 23.02
C ASN A 126 -5.55 8.10 21.59
N ILE A 127 -6.55 8.71 20.92
CA ILE A 127 -7.29 8.09 19.81
C ILE A 127 -6.63 8.27 18.40
N LYS A 128 -5.66 9.18 18.26
CA LYS A 128 -5.10 9.56 16.93
C LYS A 128 -4.41 8.41 16.16
N PRO A 129 -3.48 7.64 16.75
CA PRO A 129 -2.80 6.56 16.02
C PRO A 129 -3.72 5.37 15.69
N HIS A 130 -4.73 5.09 16.54
CA HIS A 130 -5.73 4.05 16.24
C HIS A 130 -6.61 4.40 15.04
N LYS A 131 -7.00 5.67 14.90
CA LYS A 131 -7.77 6.15 13.74
C LYS A 131 -6.95 6.02 12.44
N TYR A 132 -5.65 6.33 12.49
CA TYR A 132 -4.76 6.22 11.34
C TYR A 132 -4.64 4.83 10.79
N VAL A 133 -4.33 3.86 11.66
CA VAL A 133 -4.23 2.47 11.25
C VAL A 133 -5.55 1.96 10.69
N PHE A 134 -6.69 2.35 11.27
CA PHE A 134 -8.00 1.95 10.76
C PHE A 134 -8.34 2.55 9.39
N PHE A 135 -8.15 3.85 9.20
CA PHE A 135 -8.39 4.44 7.88
C PHE A 135 -7.46 3.87 6.84
N GLN A 136 -6.22 3.54 7.22
CA GLN A 136 -5.25 2.92 6.32
C GLN A 136 -5.65 1.49 5.93
N THR A 137 -6.02 0.63 6.88
CA THR A 137 -6.47 -0.74 6.58
C THR A 137 -7.80 -0.75 5.81
N LEU A 138 -8.74 0.15 6.14
CA LEU A 138 -10.00 0.30 5.41
C LEU A 138 -9.77 0.77 3.97
N THR A 139 -8.94 1.79 3.77
CA THR A 139 -8.64 2.33 2.44
C THR A 139 -7.98 1.25 1.58
N ILE A 140 -7.02 0.51 2.14
CA ILE A 140 -6.38 -0.64 1.46
C ILE A 140 -7.42 -1.67 1.05
N LEU A 141 -8.33 -2.03 1.94
CA LEU A 141 -9.34 -3.06 1.66
C LEU A 141 -10.31 -2.61 0.56
N VAL A 142 -10.73 -1.34 0.53
CA VAL A 142 -11.56 -0.78 -0.54
C VAL A 142 -10.83 -0.77 -1.88
N PHE A 143 -9.57 -0.36 -1.92
CA PHE A 143 -8.80 -0.39 -3.16
C PHE A 143 -8.56 -1.81 -3.66
N LYS A 144 -8.21 -2.75 -2.76
CA LYS A 144 -8.00 -4.16 -3.12
C LYS A 144 -9.28 -4.89 -3.49
N SER A 145 -10.43 -4.56 -2.89
CA SER A 145 -11.72 -5.19 -3.25
C SER A 145 -12.21 -4.81 -4.65
N VAL A 146 -11.69 -3.74 -5.24
CA VAL A 146 -11.91 -3.41 -6.66
C VAL A 146 -10.89 -4.12 -7.55
N SER A 147 -9.62 -4.15 -7.13
CA SER A 147 -8.54 -4.76 -7.93
C SER A 147 -8.63 -6.28 -8.04
N ILE A 148 -9.04 -6.99 -6.98
CA ILE A 148 -9.07 -8.47 -6.95
C ILE A 148 -10.14 -9.06 -7.86
N PRO A 149 -11.41 -8.61 -7.86
CA PRO A 149 -12.42 -9.10 -8.80
C PRO A 149 -12.06 -8.79 -10.25
N PHE A 150 -11.42 -7.64 -10.51
CA PHE A 150 -10.92 -7.30 -11.84
C PHE A 150 -9.84 -8.30 -12.31
N LEU A 151 -8.91 -8.66 -11.41
CA LEU A 151 -7.88 -9.66 -11.67
C LEU A 151 -8.50 -11.06 -11.90
N LEU A 152 -9.45 -11.46 -11.06
CA LEU A 152 -10.19 -12.73 -11.20
C LEU A 152 -11.02 -12.80 -12.48
N MET A 153 -11.64 -11.69 -12.89
CA MET A 153 -12.37 -11.59 -14.15
C MET A 153 -11.44 -11.81 -15.35
N ILE A 154 -10.28 -11.16 -15.37
CA ILE A 154 -9.30 -11.35 -16.46
C ILE A 154 -8.79 -12.80 -16.48
N LEU A 155 -8.51 -13.38 -15.31
CA LEU A 155 -8.10 -14.78 -15.19
C LEU A 155 -9.18 -15.73 -15.71
N TYR A 156 -10.45 -15.54 -15.32
CA TYR A 156 -11.57 -16.40 -15.70
C TYR A 156 -11.84 -16.40 -17.21
N PHE A 157 -11.73 -15.23 -17.85
CA PHE A 157 -12.00 -15.11 -19.30
C PHE A 157 -10.82 -15.52 -20.21
N ASN A 158 -9.59 -15.63 -19.69
CA ASN A 158 -8.37 -15.74 -20.52
C ASN A 158 -7.42 -16.88 -20.10
N ILE A 159 -7.97 -18.01 -19.62
CA ILE A 159 -7.21 -19.10 -18.98
C ILE A 159 -6.14 -19.76 -19.89
N GLU A 160 -6.22 -19.62 -21.21
CA GLU A 160 -5.45 -20.48 -22.13
C GLU A 160 -4.04 -20.00 -22.51
N ARG A 161 -3.60 -18.78 -22.17
CA ARG A 161 -2.25 -18.28 -22.54
C ARG A 161 -1.43 -17.72 -21.38
N THR A 162 -0.21 -18.25 -21.22
CA THR A 162 0.82 -17.82 -20.26
C THR A 162 1.19 -16.34 -20.39
N ASP A 163 1.18 -15.80 -21.61
CA ASP A 163 1.60 -14.43 -21.90
C ASP A 163 0.63 -13.40 -21.32
N GLN A 164 -0.65 -13.75 -21.20
CA GLN A 164 -1.67 -12.87 -20.63
C GLN A 164 -1.58 -12.81 -19.11
N LEU A 165 -1.20 -13.92 -18.45
CA LEU A 165 -0.94 -13.94 -17.00
C LEU A 165 0.21 -13.00 -16.62
N TYR A 166 1.26 -12.95 -17.44
CA TYR A 166 2.37 -12.02 -17.25
C TYR A 166 1.89 -10.56 -17.30
N PHE A 167 1.08 -10.22 -18.31
CA PHE A 167 0.53 -8.87 -18.44
C PHE A 167 -0.33 -8.48 -17.22
N VAL A 168 -1.17 -9.40 -16.73
CA VAL A 168 -2.01 -9.18 -15.54
C VAL A 168 -1.17 -8.94 -14.29
N LEU A 169 -0.11 -9.73 -14.09
CA LEU A 169 0.79 -9.57 -12.96
C LEU A 169 1.54 -8.24 -12.99
N VAL A 170 2.08 -7.86 -14.15
CA VAL A 170 2.77 -6.57 -14.33
C VAL A 170 1.80 -5.42 -14.08
N PHE A 171 0.58 -5.49 -14.62
CA PHE A 171 -0.44 -4.48 -14.38
C PHE A 171 -0.80 -4.37 -12.89
N ALA A 172 -1.01 -5.49 -12.20
CA ALA A 172 -1.28 -5.52 -10.77
C ALA A 172 -0.15 -4.88 -9.96
N ILE A 173 1.11 -5.22 -10.26
CA ILE A 173 2.30 -4.65 -9.62
C ILE A 173 2.37 -3.13 -9.82
N ILE A 174 2.19 -2.65 -11.05
CA ILE A 174 2.20 -1.21 -11.36
C ILE A 174 1.07 -0.50 -10.61
N SER A 175 -0.12 -1.10 -10.59
CA SER A 175 -1.26 -0.53 -9.87
C SER A 175 -0.96 -0.39 -8.37
N ASP A 176 -0.31 -1.38 -7.77
CA ASP A 176 0.07 -1.34 -6.35
C ASP A 176 1.10 -0.25 -6.07
N MET A 177 2.10 -0.08 -6.95
CA MET A 177 3.09 0.99 -6.84
C MET A 177 2.46 2.38 -6.86
N VAL A 178 1.38 2.57 -7.62
CA VAL A 178 0.63 3.84 -7.70
C VAL A 178 -0.30 3.99 -6.50
N PHE A 179 -1.00 2.92 -6.10
CA PHE A 179 -1.99 3.00 -5.04
C PHE A 179 -1.39 3.11 -3.65
N VAL A 180 -0.23 2.50 -3.35
CA VAL A 180 0.40 2.62 -2.03
C VAL A 180 0.64 4.07 -1.59
N PRO A 181 1.32 4.94 -2.35
CA PRO A 181 1.52 6.33 -1.94
C PRO A 181 0.19 7.08 -1.83
N PHE A 182 -0.77 6.80 -2.73
CA PHE A 182 -2.11 7.38 -2.67
C PHE A 182 -2.86 6.99 -1.38
N ILE A 183 -2.85 5.71 -1.03
CA ILE A 183 -3.44 5.16 0.19
C ILE A 183 -2.83 5.84 1.42
N VAL A 184 -1.50 6.01 1.47
CA VAL A 184 -0.83 6.71 2.59
C VAL A 184 -1.36 8.13 2.73
N GLN A 185 -1.46 8.88 1.63
CA GLN A 185 -1.93 10.27 1.65
C GLN A 185 -3.40 10.39 2.04
N VAL A 186 -4.27 9.54 1.46
CA VAL A 186 -5.70 9.50 1.80
C VAL A 186 -5.91 9.13 3.27
N SER A 187 -5.14 8.18 3.78
CA SER A 187 -5.19 7.78 5.20
C SER A 187 -4.76 8.91 6.13
N TYR A 188 -3.71 9.63 5.75
CA TYR A 188 -3.25 10.81 6.47
C TYR A 188 -4.31 11.91 6.50
N LEU A 189 -4.90 12.23 5.36
CA LEU A 189 -5.97 13.23 5.24
C LEU A 189 -7.22 12.81 6.04
N GLY A 190 -7.65 11.56 5.94
CA GLY A 190 -8.80 11.02 6.69
C GLY A 190 -8.62 11.14 8.21
N CYS A 191 -7.39 11.04 8.69
CA CYS A 191 -7.07 11.19 10.12
C CYS A 191 -6.97 12.63 10.57
N ASN A 192 -6.64 13.53 9.67
CA ASN A 192 -6.64 14.97 9.92
C ASN A 192 -7.98 15.62 9.52
N LYS A 193 -9.10 14.96 9.86
CA LYS A 193 -10.47 15.39 9.52
C LYS A 193 -10.74 16.86 9.85
N ARG A 194 -10.16 17.40 10.93
CA ARG A 194 -10.29 18.82 11.30
C ARG A 194 -9.64 19.74 10.26
N ASN A 195 -8.38 19.48 9.88
CA ASN A 195 -7.70 20.29 8.89
C ASN A 195 -8.28 20.06 7.49
N VAL A 196 -8.74 18.84 7.16
CA VAL A 196 -9.41 18.58 5.88
C VAL A 196 -10.76 19.30 5.82
N SER A 197 -11.54 19.31 6.89
CA SER A 197 -12.80 20.07 6.95
C SER A 197 -12.55 21.57 6.78
N LEU A 198 -11.54 22.12 7.46
CA LEU A 198 -11.13 23.52 7.30
C LEU A 198 -10.62 23.80 5.89
N LEU A 199 -9.86 22.88 5.30
CA LEU A 199 -9.35 23.00 3.94
C LEU A 199 -10.51 22.97 2.95
N ILE A 200 -11.42 22.01 2.98
CA ILE A 200 -12.58 21.94 2.08
C ILE A 200 -13.49 23.16 2.24
N HIS A 201 -13.72 23.62 3.48
CA HIS A 201 -14.54 24.80 3.74
C HIS A 201 -13.90 26.09 3.19
N ASN A 202 -12.59 26.25 3.32
CA ASN A 202 -11.88 27.47 2.95
C ASN A 202 -11.33 27.44 1.51
N PHE A 203 -11.18 26.25 0.93
CA PHE A 203 -10.58 26.04 -0.38
C PHE A 203 -11.64 26.20 -1.47
N LYS A 204 -11.64 27.39 -2.09
CA LYS A 204 -12.40 27.62 -3.31
C LYS A 204 -11.58 27.13 -4.51
N LEU A 205 -11.86 25.90 -4.96
CA LEU A 205 -11.19 25.24 -6.09
C LEU A 205 -11.17 26.13 -7.35
N SER A 206 -12.23 26.93 -7.57
CA SER A 206 -12.33 27.89 -8.66
C SER A 206 -11.31 29.05 -8.57
N LYS A 207 -10.98 29.53 -7.36
CA LYS A 207 -9.93 30.55 -7.18
C LYS A 207 -8.54 29.96 -7.38
N PHE A 208 -8.31 28.76 -6.87
CA PHE A 208 -7.02 28.06 -7.03
C PHE A 208 -6.72 27.77 -8.50
N LEU A 209 -7.70 27.22 -9.25
CA LEU A 209 -7.54 26.96 -10.68
C LEU A 209 -7.36 28.24 -11.50
N ARG A 210 -8.04 29.35 -11.16
CA ARG A 210 -7.81 30.64 -11.83
C ARG A 210 -6.38 31.17 -11.63
N VAL A 211 -5.80 30.98 -10.44
CA VAL A 211 -4.41 31.37 -10.16
C VAL A 211 -3.44 30.43 -10.88
N LEU A 212 -3.67 29.12 -10.83
CA LEU A 212 -2.81 28.12 -11.49
C LEU A 212 -2.79 28.29 -13.01
N LEU A 213 -3.94 28.62 -13.60
CA LEU A 213 -4.10 28.85 -15.04
C LEU A 213 -3.75 30.30 -15.46
N GLY A 214 -3.25 31.14 -14.54
CA GLY A 214 -2.78 32.49 -14.85
C GLY A 214 -3.85 33.50 -15.28
N ILE A 215 -5.14 33.19 -15.08
CA ILE A 215 -6.29 33.94 -15.64
C ILE A 215 -6.42 35.36 -15.04
N ASN A 216 -5.69 35.69 -13.97
CA ASN A 216 -5.82 36.97 -13.25
C ASN A 216 -4.68 38.00 -13.53
N GLN A 217 -3.87 37.85 -14.58
CA GLN A 217 -2.84 38.86 -14.90
C GLN A 217 -3.22 39.90 -15.97
N GLU A 218 -4.42 39.87 -16.55
CA GLU A 218 -4.83 40.84 -17.57
C GLU A 218 -5.97 41.77 -17.14
N VAL A 219 -5.84 42.50 -16.03
CA VAL A 219 -6.50 43.82 -15.94
C VAL A 219 -5.69 44.75 -15.05
N ARG A 220 -4.86 45.60 -15.66
CA ARG A 220 -4.68 46.97 -15.19
C ARG A 220 -4.21 47.89 -16.33
N PRO A 221 -5.12 48.71 -16.89
CA PRO A 221 -4.78 50.01 -17.44
C PRO A 221 -5.33 51.09 -16.51
N GLN A 222 -4.45 51.83 -15.83
CA GLN A 222 -4.60 53.25 -15.47
C GLN A 222 -3.21 53.85 -15.33
#